data_AF-A0A939VQ08-F1
#
_entry.id   AF-A0A939VQ08-F1
#
_cell.length_a   1.000
_cell.length_b   1.000
_cell.length_c   1.000
_cell.angle_alpha   90.00
_cell.angle_beta   90.00
_cell.angle_gamma   90.00
#
_symmetry.space_group_name_H-M   'P 1'
#
loop_
_entity.id
_entity.type
_entity.pdbx_description
1 polymer ?
#
loop_
_entity_poly.entity_id
_entity_poly.type
_entity_poly.pdbx_seq_one_letter_code
_entity_poly.pdbx_strand_id
1 'polypeptide(L)'
;YGILKLLLAITGKELDSYQGMNSAVEQVSLIDNVKAIYKDFASFTVFGKVIFTNAFATVAAAVIAIAFAVALIVRAVREKWLKSVWFYVIGVVTCVAIPLFTNAILLISKDVTYHMIMRYQWVLFGVLALAFIENSFRCFRPNTQAALEWCMLVTAAVCILSNVISVNVAYSNLEKKYEKTYAYCLRLADRIEQTEGYYQGIPIYMIGVIGEDNFPETDITADVTDHMVGIDGQWLFYRPENFELFYKHYMGITFNFLKPEEANFYDTKEYVDMPSFPGAGSTKVVDGILYVKTENMH
;
A
#
# COMPACT_ATOMS: atom_id res chain seq x y z
N TYR A 1 -19.49 14.20 1.44
CA TYR A 1 -20.10 13.98 0.11
C TYR A 1 -20.42 15.27 -0.63
N GLY A 2 -21.11 16.26 -0.03
CA GLY A 2 -21.41 17.54 -0.70
C GLY A 2 -20.18 18.30 -1.21
N ILE A 3 -19.10 18.33 -0.43
CA ILE A 3 -17.83 18.95 -0.83
C ILE A 3 -17.20 18.24 -2.04
N LEU A 4 -17.23 16.89 -2.08
CA LEU A 4 -16.70 16.11 -3.19
C LEU A 4 -17.46 16.42 -4.50
N LYS A 5 -18.80 16.41 -4.46
CA LYS A 5 -19.63 16.76 -5.62
C LYS A 5 -19.36 18.19 -6.12
N LEU A 6 -19.17 19.13 -5.20
CA LEU A 6 -18.85 20.51 -5.53
C LEU A 6 -17.47 20.62 -6.19
N LEU A 7 -16.45 19.92 -5.68
CA LEU A 7 -15.12 19.90 -6.27
C LEU A 7 -15.11 19.27 -7.68
N LEU A 8 -15.83 18.16 -7.87
CA LEU A 8 -15.98 17.52 -9.18
C LEU A 8 -16.67 18.47 -10.19
N ALA A 9 -17.73 19.15 -9.76
CA ALA A 9 -18.43 20.14 -10.58
C ALA A 9 -17.54 21.34 -10.95
N ILE A 10 -16.76 21.87 -10.01
CA ILE A 10 -15.85 23.01 -10.25
C ILE A 10 -14.71 22.61 -11.19
N THR A 11 -14.18 21.40 -11.02
CA THR A 11 -13.02 20.93 -11.80
C THR A 11 -13.40 20.32 -13.15
N GLY A 12 -14.69 20.10 -13.42
CA GLY A 12 -15.18 19.41 -14.61
C GLY A 12 -14.68 17.96 -14.68
N LYS A 13 -14.37 17.35 -13.54
CA LYS A 13 -13.84 15.99 -13.45
C LYS A 13 -14.92 15.03 -12.98
N GLU A 14 -14.84 13.81 -13.46
CA GLU A 14 -15.61 12.68 -12.94
C GLU A 14 -14.74 11.86 -11.98
N LEU A 15 -15.39 11.02 -11.17
CA LEU A 15 -14.67 10.03 -10.39
C LEU A 15 -14.00 9.04 -11.37
N ASP A 16 -12.92 8.42 -10.92
CA ASP A 16 -12.27 7.36 -11.68
C ASP A 16 -12.98 6.01 -11.43
N SER A 17 -12.94 5.14 -12.41
CA SER A 17 -13.36 3.74 -12.30
C SER A 17 -12.47 2.91 -11.35
N TYR A 18 -11.32 3.46 -10.93
CA TYR A 18 -10.38 2.83 -10.02
C TYR A 18 -11.08 2.27 -8.78
N GLN A 19 -10.90 0.97 -8.55
CA GLN A 19 -11.53 0.21 -7.45
C GLN A 19 -13.06 0.43 -7.33
N GLY A 20 -13.76 0.59 -8.45
CA GLY A 20 -15.22 0.70 -8.48
C GLY A 20 -15.75 2.01 -7.90
N MET A 21 -14.92 3.05 -7.76
CA MET A 21 -15.34 4.35 -7.20
C MET A 21 -16.45 5.03 -8.01
N ASN A 22 -16.53 4.77 -9.32
CA ASN A 22 -17.62 5.25 -10.18
C ASN A 22 -18.96 4.58 -9.94
N SER A 23 -18.95 3.30 -9.58
CA SER A 23 -20.14 2.48 -9.28
C SER A 23 -20.55 2.55 -7.82
N ALA A 24 -19.75 3.18 -6.95
CA ALA A 24 -20.04 3.35 -5.53
C ALA A 24 -21.28 4.24 -5.25
N VAL A 25 -21.92 4.76 -6.30
CA VAL A 25 -23.08 5.66 -6.27
C VAL A 25 -24.42 4.90 -6.28
N GLU A 26 -24.45 3.60 -6.59
CA GLU A 26 -25.71 2.85 -6.70
C GLU A 26 -26.06 2.04 -5.45
N GLN A 27 -27.15 2.46 -4.79
CA GLN A 27 -27.95 1.81 -3.75
C GLN A 27 -27.22 0.80 -2.85
N VAL A 28 -26.49 1.33 -1.86
CA VAL A 28 -25.88 0.51 -0.82
C VAL A 28 -26.61 0.70 0.51
N SER A 29 -26.95 -0.41 1.16
CA SER A 29 -27.51 -0.46 2.51
C SER A 29 -26.56 0.20 3.51
N LEU A 30 -26.97 1.34 4.08
CA LEU A 30 -26.17 2.10 5.03
C LEU A 30 -25.79 1.27 6.27
N ILE A 31 -26.63 0.31 6.65
CA ILE A 31 -26.39 -0.62 7.76
C ILE A 31 -25.23 -1.56 7.45
N ASP A 32 -25.15 -2.08 6.22
CA ASP A 32 -24.10 -3.03 5.85
C ASP A 32 -22.74 -2.34 5.69
N ASN A 33 -22.72 -1.08 5.24
CA ASN A 33 -21.52 -0.24 5.25
C ASN A 33 -21.02 0.03 6.67
N VAL A 34 -21.92 0.32 7.61
CA VAL A 34 -21.56 0.51 9.02
C VAL A 34 -20.97 -0.79 9.60
N LYS A 35 -21.59 -1.95 9.35
CA LYS A 35 -21.01 -3.24 9.78
C LYS A 35 -19.63 -3.49 9.18
N ALA A 36 -19.45 -3.20 7.89
CA ALA A 36 -18.16 -3.34 7.21
C ALA A 36 -17.08 -2.46 7.85
N ILE A 37 -17.41 -1.23 8.22
CA ILE A 37 -16.50 -0.32 8.94
C ILE A 37 -15.99 -0.91 10.25
N TYR A 38 -16.89 -1.43 11.10
CA TYR A 38 -16.50 -2.00 12.38
C TYR A 38 -15.72 -3.31 12.21
N LYS A 39 -16.10 -4.16 11.23
CA LYS A 39 -15.38 -5.39 10.92
C LYS A 39 -13.97 -5.09 10.43
N ASP A 40 -13.83 -4.17 9.50
CA ASP A 40 -12.54 -3.73 8.97
C ASP A 40 -11.68 -3.09 10.06
N PHE A 41 -12.25 -2.18 10.87
CA PHE A 41 -11.55 -1.57 11.99
C PHE A 41 -11.02 -2.64 12.94
N ALA A 42 -11.86 -3.57 13.39
CA ALA A 42 -11.45 -4.64 14.30
C ALA A 42 -10.38 -5.55 13.68
N SER A 43 -10.55 -5.94 12.41
CA SER A 43 -9.58 -6.75 11.68
C SER A 43 -8.23 -6.04 11.59
N PHE A 44 -8.24 -4.73 11.30
CA PHE A 44 -7.03 -3.93 11.20
C PHE A 44 -6.39 -3.66 12.57
N THR A 45 -7.17 -3.40 13.62
CA THR A 45 -6.63 -3.22 14.98
C THR A 45 -5.96 -4.48 15.51
N VAL A 46 -6.58 -5.65 15.30
CA VAL A 46 -6.16 -6.91 15.94
C VAL A 46 -5.16 -7.66 15.08
N PHE A 47 -5.36 -7.72 13.77
CA PHE A 47 -4.56 -8.51 12.83
C PHE A 47 -3.78 -7.65 11.84
N GLY A 48 -3.97 -6.33 11.82
CA GLY A 48 -3.25 -5.44 10.91
C GLY A 48 -1.79 -5.31 11.32
N LYS A 49 -0.89 -5.76 10.44
CA LYS A 49 0.57 -5.69 10.65
C LYS A 49 1.15 -4.26 10.66
N VAL A 50 0.32 -3.22 10.57
CA VAL A 50 0.74 -1.81 10.45
C VAL A 50 1.42 -1.26 11.71
N ILE A 51 0.95 -1.66 12.89
CA ILE A 51 1.57 -1.30 14.17
C ILE A 51 2.58 -2.39 14.60
N PHE A 52 2.50 -3.56 13.96
CA PHE A 52 3.22 -4.77 14.30
C PHE A 52 4.31 -5.14 13.28
N THR A 53 4.82 -4.15 12.53
CA THR A 53 5.80 -4.35 11.45
C THR A 53 7.10 -5.00 11.94
N ASN A 54 7.45 -4.75 13.20
CA ASN A 54 8.60 -5.33 13.88
C ASN A 54 8.24 -5.57 15.36
N ALA A 55 8.86 -6.57 15.98
CA ALA A 55 8.76 -6.84 17.41
C ALA A 55 9.07 -5.59 18.26
N PHE A 56 10.06 -4.76 17.89
CA PHE A 56 10.37 -3.54 18.64
C PHE A 56 9.24 -2.51 18.59
N ALA A 57 8.68 -2.23 17.41
CA ALA A 57 7.52 -1.36 17.26
C ALA A 57 6.30 -1.92 18.00
N THR A 58 6.09 -3.23 17.94
CA THR A 58 5.02 -3.95 18.66
C THR A 58 5.13 -3.76 20.17
N VAL A 59 6.32 -3.99 20.72
CA VAL A 59 6.58 -3.81 22.17
C VAL A 59 6.40 -2.36 22.56
N ALA A 60 6.92 -1.40 21.76
CA ALA A 60 6.74 0.01 22.06
C ALA A 60 5.27 0.45 22.03
N ALA A 61 4.50 -0.02 21.05
CA ALA A 61 3.06 0.22 20.97
C ALA A 61 2.31 -0.39 22.17
N ALA A 62 2.68 -1.61 22.59
CA ALA A 62 2.11 -2.25 23.77
C ALA A 62 2.42 -1.46 25.05
N VAL A 63 3.66 -0.98 25.23
CA VAL A 63 4.04 -0.12 26.36
C VAL A 63 3.22 1.17 26.37
N ILE A 64 3.06 1.84 25.23
CA ILE A 64 2.23 3.04 25.10
C ILE A 64 0.76 2.74 25.45
N ALA A 65 0.20 1.63 24.96
CA ALA A 65 -1.17 1.24 25.24
C ALA A 65 -1.40 0.94 26.73
N ILE A 66 -0.48 0.22 27.37
CA ILE A 66 -0.52 -0.08 28.81
C ILE A 66 -0.39 1.21 29.62
N ALA A 67 0.57 2.07 29.28
CA ALA A 67 0.76 3.35 29.95
C ALA A 67 -0.48 4.25 29.84
N PHE A 68 -1.12 4.27 28.66
CA PHE A 68 -2.37 4.99 28.45
C PHE A 68 -3.51 4.44 29.32
N ALA A 69 -3.68 3.12 29.37
CA ALA A 69 -4.69 2.48 30.21
C ALA A 69 -4.49 2.79 31.71
N VAL A 70 -3.24 2.70 32.19
CA VAL A 70 -2.88 3.06 33.57
C VAL A 70 -3.16 4.53 33.84
N ALA A 71 -2.74 5.43 32.94
CA ALA A 71 -2.99 6.87 33.06
C ALA A 71 -4.50 7.18 33.12
N LEU A 72 -5.30 6.51 32.29
CA LEU A 72 -6.75 6.67 32.25
C LEU A 72 -7.40 6.23 33.57
N ILE A 73 -7.02 5.06 34.09
CA ILE A 73 -7.53 4.55 35.37
C ILE A 73 -7.14 5.48 36.52
N VAL A 74 -5.88 5.90 36.59
CA VAL A 74 -5.39 6.79 37.64
C VAL A 74 -6.16 8.10 37.66
N ARG A 75 -6.36 8.72 36.49
CA ARG A 75 -7.20 9.93 36.39
C ARG A 75 -8.65 9.67 36.74
N ALA A 76 -9.24 8.60 36.23
CA ALA A 76 -10.64 8.28 36.48
C ALA A 76 -10.94 8.07 37.97
N VAL A 77 -10.00 7.49 38.72
CA VAL A 77 -10.10 7.33 40.18
C VAL A 77 -9.88 8.66 40.91
N ARG A 78 -8.80 9.39 40.61
CA ARG A 78 -8.45 10.64 41.30
C ARG A 78 -9.51 11.74 41.12
N GLU A 79 -9.94 11.93 39.88
CA GLU A 79 -10.95 12.93 39.51
C GLU A 79 -12.39 12.42 39.74
N LYS A 80 -12.52 11.20 40.28
CA LYS A 80 -13.81 10.54 40.57
C LYS A 80 -14.72 10.43 39.34
N TRP A 81 -14.16 10.37 38.13
CA TRP A 81 -14.92 10.21 36.89
C TRP A 81 -15.78 8.94 36.90
N LEU A 82 -15.33 7.87 37.56
CA LEU A 82 -16.09 6.63 37.73
C LEU A 82 -17.43 6.83 38.46
N LYS A 83 -17.61 7.94 39.19
CA LYS A 83 -18.90 8.26 39.84
C LYS A 83 -19.85 9.01 38.91
N SER A 84 -19.35 9.54 37.79
CA SER A 84 -20.12 10.32 36.84
C SER A 84 -20.63 9.43 35.72
N VAL A 85 -21.95 9.42 35.49
CA VAL A 85 -22.57 8.72 34.36
C VAL A 85 -22.00 9.21 33.02
N TRP A 86 -21.63 10.50 32.94
CA TRP A 86 -21.07 11.10 31.73
C TRP A 86 -19.74 10.50 31.30
N PHE A 87 -18.93 10.00 32.24
CA PHE A 87 -17.68 9.32 31.89
C PHE A 87 -17.96 8.07 31.03
N TYR A 88 -18.94 7.27 31.43
CA TYR A 88 -19.34 6.09 30.69
C TYR A 88 -20.01 6.44 29.35
N VAL A 89 -20.88 7.47 29.33
CA VAL A 89 -21.51 7.95 28.09
C VAL A 89 -20.46 8.41 27.08
N ILE A 90 -19.51 9.25 27.49
CA ILE A 90 -18.41 9.71 26.63
C ILE A 90 -17.55 8.53 26.17
N GLY A 91 -17.26 7.57 27.05
CA GLY A 91 -16.50 6.37 26.71
C GLY A 91 -17.18 5.55 25.62
N VAL A 92 -18.47 5.25 25.77
CA VAL A 92 -19.26 4.51 24.77
C VAL A 92 -19.34 5.29 23.45
N VAL A 93 -19.67 6.58 23.50
CA VAL A 93 -19.71 7.43 22.30
C VAL A 93 -18.36 7.44 21.58
N THR A 94 -17.26 7.53 22.32
CA THR A 94 -15.90 7.51 21.75
C THR A 94 -15.60 6.17 21.09
N CYS A 95 -15.92 5.05 21.74
CA CYS A 95 -15.72 3.70 21.17
C CYS A 95 -16.56 3.48 19.89
N VAL A 96 -17.76 4.03 19.82
CA VAL A 96 -18.62 3.96 18.63
C VAL A 96 -18.11 4.89 17.53
N ALA A 97 -17.69 6.11 17.89
CA ALA A 97 -17.25 7.14 16.96
C ALA A 97 -15.90 6.81 16.29
N ILE A 98 -14.95 6.25 17.03
CA ILE A 98 -13.58 6.00 16.54
C ILE A 98 -13.59 5.19 15.23
N PRO A 99 -14.23 4.01 15.13
CA PRO A 99 -14.26 3.24 13.90
C PRO A 99 -14.92 4.00 12.75
N LEU A 100 -16.00 4.75 13.02
CA LEU A 100 -16.71 5.52 12.00
C LEU A 100 -15.83 6.63 11.40
N PHE A 101 -15.04 7.33 12.23
CA PHE A 101 -14.18 8.40 11.75
C PHE A 101 -12.89 7.88 11.10
N THR A 102 -12.28 6.82 11.65
CA THR A 102 -11.03 6.25 11.10
C THR A 102 -11.21 5.50 9.79
N ASN A 103 -12.43 5.07 9.50
CA ASN A 103 -12.78 4.33 8.29
C ASN A 103 -13.94 5.01 7.54
N ALA A 104 -14.12 6.34 7.68
CA ALA A 104 -15.23 7.07 7.06
C ALA A 104 -15.29 6.91 5.54
N ILE A 105 -14.15 6.62 4.91
CA ILE A 105 -14.04 6.38 3.46
C ILE A 105 -14.73 5.07 3.01
N LEU A 106 -14.87 4.07 3.89
CA LEU A 106 -15.68 2.87 3.64
C LEU A 106 -17.18 3.17 3.49
N LEU A 107 -17.65 4.33 3.98
CA LEU A 107 -19.02 4.80 3.69
C LEU A 107 -19.19 5.22 2.23
N ILE A 108 -18.09 5.60 1.57
CA ILE A 108 -18.09 6.14 0.20
C ILE A 108 -17.87 5.02 -0.79
N SER A 109 -16.91 4.11 -0.55
CA SER A 109 -16.70 2.94 -1.40
C SER A 109 -16.37 1.70 -0.56
N LYS A 110 -17.25 0.71 -0.65
CA LYS A 110 -17.15 -0.58 0.04
C LYS A 110 -16.19 -1.56 -0.64
N ASP A 111 -15.97 -1.40 -1.94
CA ASP A 111 -15.21 -2.34 -2.77
C ASP A 111 -13.74 -1.92 -2.94
N VAL A 112 -13.33 -0.87 -2.24
CA VAL A 112 -11.95 -0.38 -2.21
C VAL A 112 -11.11 -1.23 -1.26
N THR A 113 -9.93 -1.66 -1.72
CA THR A 113 -8.92 -2.29 -0.87
C THR A 113 -8.17 -1.19 -0.12
N TYR A 114 -8.30 -1.18 1.21
CA TYR A 114 -7.76 -0.11 2.04
C TYR A 114 -6.30 -0.33 2.38
N HIS A 115 -5.44 0.49 1.77
CA HIS A 115 -4.01 0.45 2.00
C HIS A 115 -3.57 1.31 3.19
N MET A 116 -2.40 0.98 3.75
CA MET A 116 -1.71 1.72 4.82
C MET A 116 -1.80 3.25 4.69
N ILE A 117 -1.51 3.78 3.50
CA ILE A 117 -1.48 5.23 3.24
C ILE A 117 -2.84 5.89 3.45
N MET A 118 -3.93 5.16 3.21
CA MET A 118 -5.31 5.65 3.41
C MET A 118 -5.70 5.70 4.89
N ARG A 119 -4.90 5.07 5.75
CA ARG A 119 -5.12 4.97 7.21
C ARG A 119 -4.12 5.82 7.99
N TYR A 120 -3.47 6.80 7.35
CA TYR A 120 -2.47 7.66 7.98
C TYR A 120 -2.93 8.29 9.31
N GLN A 121 -4.23 8.59 9.44
CA GLN A 121 -4.84 9.13 10.66
C GLN A 121 -4.68 8.27 11.92
N TRP A 122 -4.32 7.00 11.80
CA TRP A 122 -4.02 6.12 12.95
C TRP A 122 -2.82 6.59 13.77
N VAL A 123 -1.92 7.39 13.18
CA VAL A 123 -0.82 8.04 13.92
C VAL A 123 -1.34 8.90 15.09
N LEU A 124 -2.54 9.46 14.95
CA LEU A 124 -3.16 10.30 15.97
C LEU A 124 -3.44 9.52 17.26
N PHE A 125 -3.70 8.21 17.20
CA PHE A 125 -3.90 7.41 18.42
C PHE A 125 -2.64 7.37 19.27
N GLY A 126 -1.47 7.18 18.65
CA GLY A 126 -0.20 7.21 19.35
C GLY A 126 0.09 8.60 19.93
N VAL A 127 -0.07 9.65 19.13
CA VAL A 127 0.21 11.04 19.55
C VAL A 127 -0.73 11.48 20.69
N LEU A 128 -2.04 11.24 20.56
CA LEU A 128 -3.02 11.60 21.58
C LEU A 128 -2.84 10.78 22.86
N ALA A 129 -2.51 9.48 22.74
CA ALA A 129 -2.18 8.65 23.90
C ALA A 129 -0.98 9.21 24.65
N LEU A 130 0.11 9.55 23.96
CA LEU A 130 1.31 10.14 24.55
C LEU A 130 1.00 11.48 25.25
N ALA A 131 0.25 12.37 24.60
CA ALA A 131 -0.16 13.65 25.19
C ALA A 131 -1.01 13.45 26.46
N PHE A 132 -1.91 12.47 26.45
CA PHE A 132 -2.72 12.13 27.62
C PHE A 132 -1.87 11.54 28.76
N ILE A 133 -0.93 10.64 28.42
CA ILE A 133 0.01 10.01 29.36
C ILE A 133 0.85 11.08 30.07
N GLU A 134 1.50 11.97 29.31
CA GLU A 134 2.35 13.03 29.85
C GLU A 134 1.59 13.91 30.85
N ASN A 135 0.39 14.36 30.46
CA ASN A 135 -0.45 15.19 31.33
C ASN A 135 -0.93 14.42 32.59
N SER A 136 -1.06 13.11 32.50
CA SER A 136 -1.47 12.27 33.64
C SER A 136 -0.29 12.00 34.59
N PHE A 137 0.94 11.95 34.10
CA PHE A 137 2.12 11.67 34.93
C PHE A 137 2.46 12.77 35.94
N ARG A 138 2.04 14.01 35.68
CA ARG A 138 2.19 15.16 36.59
C ARG A 138 1.57 14.95 37.97
N CYS A 139 0.71 13.94 38.12
CA CYS A 139 0.05 13.61 39.39
C CYS A 139 0.90 12.70 40.30
N PHE A 140 2.00 12.13 39.80
CA PHE A 140 2.92 11.28 40.57
C PHE A 140 3.99 12.11 41.30
N ARG A 141 4.73 11.47 42.22
CA ARG A 141 5.85 12.12 42.91
C ARG A 141 6.96 12.48 41.90
N PRO A 142 7.74 13.55 42.13
CA PRO A 142 8.73 14.05 41.16
C PRO A 142 9.68 12.98 40.60
N ASN A 143 10.25 12.13 41.47
CA ASN A 143 11.17 11.08 41.03
C ASN A 143 10.48 10.00 40.17
N THR A 144 9.23 9.64 40.52
CA THR A 144 8.43 8.67 39.76
C THR A 144 7.99 9.25 38.43
N GLN A 145 7.55 10.51 38.42
CA GLN A 145 7.19 11.24 37.20
C GLN A 145 8.38 11.27 36.24
N ALA A 146 9.55 11.71 36.69
CA ALA A 146 10.76 11.77 35.87
C ALA A 146 11.11 10.39 35.28
N ALA A 147 11.07 9.33 36.10
CA ALA A 147 11.33 7.97 35.62
C ALA A 147 10.35 7.52 34.52
N LEU A 148 9.05 7.82 34.68
CA LEU A 148 8.03 7.50 33.70
C LEU A 148 8.17 8.31 32.41
N GLU A 149 8.49 9.60 32.50
CA GLU A 149 8.77 10.46 31.34
C GLU A 149 9.98 9.97 30.54
N TRP A 150 11.08 9.62 31.22
CA TRP A 150 12.25 9.01 30.58
C TRP A 150 11.92 7.66 29.94
N CYS A 151 11.13 6.81 30.60
CA CYS A 151 10.67 5.54 30.04
C CYS A 151 9.85 5.76 28.76
N MET A 152 8.94 6.73 28.75
CA MET A 152 8.14 7.06 27.57
C MET A 152 8.97 7.69 26.46
N LEU A 153 9.97 8.52 26.79
CA LEU A 153 10.91 9.06 25.81
C LEU A 153 11.70 7.94 25.12
N VAL A 154 12.25 7.00 25.89
CA VAL A 154 12.95 5.83 25.34
C VAL A 154 12.02 4.98 24.50
N THR A 155 10.79 4.75 24.96
CA THR A 155 9.78 3.97 24.21
C THR A 155 9.44 4.64 22.88
N ALA A 156 9.25 5.97 22.87
CA ALA A 156 9.01 6.74 21.66
C ALA A 156 10.23 6.69 20.72
N ALA A 157 11.45 6.83 21.25
CA ALA A 157 12.68 6.74 20.47
C ALA A 157 12.85 5.35 19.81
N VAL A 158 12.58 4.27 20.55
CA VAL A 158 12.59 2.89 20.00
C VAL A 158 11.54 2.72 18.92
N CYS A 159 10.33 3.24 19.13
CA CYS A 159 9.27 3.22 18.11
C CYS A 159 9.70 3.95 16.84
N ILE A 160 10.21 5.18 16.97
CA ILE A 160 10.68 5.99 15.84
C ILE A 160 11.83 5.28 15.12
N LEU A 161 12.84 4.80 15.85
CA LEU A 161 13.98 4.11 15.25
C LEU A 161 13.54 2.84 14.52
N SER A 162 12.63 2.06 15.08
CA SER A 162 12.07 0.87 14.43
C SER A 162 11.39 1.24 13.11
N ASN A 163 10.60 2.32 13.09
CA ASN A 163 9.94 2.80 11.86
C ASN A 163 10.95 3.32 10.84
N VAL A 164 11.99 4.05 11.28
CA VAL A 164 13.08 4.50 10.40
C VAL A 164 13.77 3.30 9.75
N ILE A 165 14.05 2.24 10.50
CA ILE A 165 14.64 1.02 9.95
C ILE A 165 13.70 0.38 8.92
N SER A 166 12.41 0.21 9.24
CA SER A 166 11.43 -0.36 8.29
C SER A 166 11.33 0.46 7.00
N VAL A 167 11.34 1.78 7.10
CA VAL A 167 11.33 2.68 5.94
C VAL A 167 12.62 2.54 5.11
N ASN A 168 13.78 2.43 5.75
CA ASN A 168 15.03 2.19 5.01
C ASN A 168 15.02 0.82 4.31
N VAL A 169 14.50 -0.23 4.95
CA VAL A 169 14.30 -1.54 4.32
C VAL A 169 13.41 -1.42 3.09
N ALA A 170 12.28 -0.69 3.19
CA ALA A 170 11.38 -0.44 2.07
C ALA A 170 12.07 0.31 0.92
N TYR A 171 12.84 1.37 1.21
CA TYR A 171 13.58 2.11 0.18
C TYR A 171 14.67 1.27 -0.49
N SER A 172 15.43 0.49 0.29
CA SER A 172 16.42 -0.42 -0.27
C SER A 172 15.78 -1.52 -1.12
N ASN A 173 14.57 -1.99 -0.78
CA ASN A 173 13.84 -2.92 -1.63
C ASN A 173 13.40 -2.26 -2.94
N LEU A 174 12.85 -1.05 -2.87
CA LEU A 174 12.46 -0.27 -4.06
C LEU A 174 13.64 -0.02 -5.00
N GLU A 175 14.81 0.33 -4.48
CA GLU A 175 16.03 0.52 -5.26
C GLU A 175 16.43 -0.77 -5.98
N LYS A 176 16.48 -1.90 -5.27
CA LYS A 176 16.77 -3.21 -5.88
C LYS A 176 15.76 -3.59 -6.96
N LYS A 177 14.46 -3.39 -6.70
CA LYS A 177 13.39 -3.62 -7.69
C LYS A 177 13.58 -2.74 -8.91
N TYR A 178 13.94 -1.47 -8.72
CA TYR A 178 14.24 -0.55 -9.80
C TYR A 178 15.43 -1.04 -10.63
N GLU A 179 16.57 -1.39 -10.01
CA GLU A 179 17.75 -1.90 -10.72
C GLU A 179 17.45 -3.17 -11.51
N LYS A 180 16.72 -4.11 -10.89
CA LYS A 180 16.30 -5.37 -11.52
C LYS A 180 15.39 -5.10 -12.72
N THR A 181 14.39 -4.24 -12.54
CA THR A 181 13.43 -3.87 -13.60
C THR A 181 14.14 -3.12 -14.73
N TYR A 182 15.05 -2.20 -14.40
CA TYR A 182 15.86 -1.47 -15.37
C TYR A 182 16.74 -2.42 -16.19
N ALA A 183 17.45 -3.35 -15.55
CA ALA A 183 18.28 -4.33 -16.25
C ALA A 183 17.45 -5.26 -17.15
N TYR A 184 16.25 -5.64 -16.70
CA TYR A 184 15.31 -6.40 -17.53
C TYR A 184 14.87 -5.59 -18.75
N CYS A 185 14.41 -4.35 -18.55
CA CYS A 185 13.97 -3.46 -19.62
C CYS A 185 15.09 -3.18 -20.63
N LEU A 186 16.32 -2.98 -20.16
CA LEU A 186 17.50 -2.77 -21.00
C LEU A 186 17.77 -3.97 -21.90
N ARG A 187 17.81 -5.19 -21.33
CA ARG A 187 18.02 -6.42 -22.11
C ARG A 187 16.88 -6.68 -23.09
N LEU A 188 15.66 -6.31 -22.72
CA LEU A 188 14.50 -6.47 -23.57
C LEU A 188 14.49 -5.46 -24.73
N ALA A 189 14.86 -4.20 -24.48
CA ALA A 189 15.01 -3.19 -25.53
C ALA A 189 16.08 -3.62 -26.54
N ASP A 190 17.24 -4.06 -26.04
CA ASP A 190 18.32 -4.60 -26.89
C ASP A 190 17.82 -5.78 -27.75
N ARG A 191 17.04 -6.69 -27.16
CA ARG A 191 16.43 -7.80 -27.91
C ARG A 191 15.43 -7.32 -28.98
N ILE A 192 14.58 -6.36 -28.66
CA ILE A 192 13.61 -5.79 -29.60
C ILE A 192 14.35 -5.17 -30.79
N GLU A 193 15.36 -4.35 -30.52
CA GLU A 193 16.13 -3.63 -31.54
C GLU A 193 16.95 -4.57 -32.44
N GLN A 194 17.40 -5.70 -31.92
CA GLN A 194 18.12 -6.74 -32.67
C GLN A 194 17.21 -7.75 -33.37
N THR A 195 15.88 -7.65 -33.22
CA THR A 195 14.95 -8.59 -33.85
C THR A 195 14.99 -8.44 -35.37
N GLU A 196 15.11 -9.56 -36.09
CA GLU A 196 15.10 -9.54 -37.55
C GLU A 196 13.80 -8.90 -38.08
N GLY A 197 13.93 -7.91 -38.95
CA GLY A 197 12.82 -7.12 -39.48
C GLY A 197 12.41 -5.91 -38.63
N TYR A 198 13.08 -5.65 -37.49
CA TYR A 198 12.85 -4.44 -36.70
C TYR A 198 13.24 -3.17 -37.47
N TYR A 199 12.41 -2.14 -37.35
CA TYR A 199 12.71 -0.77 -37.73
C TYR A 199 12.08 0.18 -36.72
N GLN A 200 12.66 1.38 -36.57
CA GLN A 200 12.17 2.35 -35.61
C GLN A 200 10.71 2.74 -35.90
N GLY A 201 9.84 2.61 -34.89
CA GLY A 201 8.42 2.91 -35.00
C GLY A 201 7.54 1.74 -35.49
N ILE A 202 8.13 0.55 -35.74
CA ILE A 202 7.34 -0.66 -35.97
C ILE A 202 6.34 -0.86 -34.81
N PRO A 203 5.08 -1.23 -35.08
CA PRO A 203 4.13 -1.58 -34.04
C PRO A 203 4.65 -2.77 -33.22
N ILE A 204 4.64 -2.65 -31.90
CA ILE A 204 5.10 -3.68 -30.97
C ILE A 204 3.92 -4.17 -30.15
N TYR A 205 3.73 -5.49 -30.12
CA TYR A 205 2.73 -6.13 -29.27
C TYR A 205 3.43 -6.97 -28.20
N MET A 206 3.37 -6.49 -26.95
CA MET A 206 3.94 -7.17 -25.79
C MET A 206 2.88 -8.00 -25.08
N ILE A 207 3.20 -9.26 -24.85
CA ILE A 207 2.27 -10.23 -24.31
C ILE A 207 2.82 -10.82 -23.02
N GLY A 208 1.99 -10.69 -21.98
CA GLY A 208 2.13 -11.40 -20.73
C GLY A 208 2.77 -10.59 -19.61
N VAL A 209 2.81 -11.21 -18.44
CA VAL A 209 3.53 -10.72 -17.25
C VAL A 209 4.96 -11.25 -17.29
N ILE A 210 5.91 -10.59 -16.63
CA ILE A 210 7.29 -11.11 -16.52
C ILE A 210 7.25 -12.51 -15.90
N GLY A 211 7.71 -13.53 -16.64
CA GLY A 211 7.81 -14.89 -16.13
C GLY A 211 8.78 -15.05 -14.96
N GLU A 212 8.69 -16.17 -14.25
CA GLU A 212 9.53 -16.51 -13.10
C GLU A 212 10.73 -17.40 -13.48
N ASP A 213 10.61 -18.17 -14.56
CA ASP A 213 11.68 -18.98 -15.15
C ASP A 213 12.93 -18.12 -15.41
N ASN A 214 14.07 -18.58 -14.90
CA ASN A 214 15.35 -17.86 -14.96
C ASN A 214 15.39 -16.52 -14.20
N PHE A 215 14.36 -16.20 -13.41
CA PHE A 215 14.28 -15.02 -12.55
C PHE A 215 13.99 -15.44 -11.10
N PRO A 216 15.03 -15.80 -10.31
CA PRO A 216 14.82 -16.21 -8.93
C PRO A 216 14.19 -15.08 -8.10
N GLU A 217 13.49 -15.49 -7.04
CA GLU A 217 13.03 -14.56 -6.01
C GLU A 217 14.24 -13.90 -5.33
N THR A 218 14.23 -12.57 -5.32
CA THR A 218 15.30 -11.73 -4.75
C THR A 218 14.82 -10.85 -3.59
N ASP A 219 13.51 -10.66 -3.46
CA ASP A 219 12.93 -9.97 -2.31
C ASP A 219 13.05 -10.83 -1.04
N ILE A 220 13.97 -10.46 -0.16
CA ILE A 220 14.18 -11.04 1.18
C ILE A 220 13.61 -10.14 2.29
N THR A 221 12.86 -9.10 1.92
CA THR A 221 12.35 -8.05 2.82
C THR A 221 10.86 -8.19 3.12
N ALA A 222 10.19 -9.18 2.51
CA ALA A 222 8.74 -9.39 2.60
C ALA A 222 8.22 -9.41 4.04
N ASP A 223 8.95 -9.96 5.00
CA ASP A 223 8.56 -9.95 6.42
C ASP A 223 8.31 -8.54 6.99
N VAL A 224 8.96 -7.53 6.40
CA VAL A 224 8.84 -6.11 6.77
C VAL A 224 7.97 -5.33 5.78
N THR A 225 7.91 -5.74 4.51
CA THR A 225 7.30 -4.94 3.42
C THR A 225 5.97 -5.50 2.88
N ASP A 226 5.59 -6.74 3.19
CA ASP A 226 4.41 -7.45 2.63
C ASP A 226 3.07 -6.72 2.76
N HIS A 227 2.94 -5.87 3.77
CA HIS A 227 1.74 -5.11 4.08
C HIS A 227 1.84 -3.65 3.60
N MET A 228 2.97 -3.26 3.03
CA MET A 228 3.22 -1.94 2.45
C MET A 228 2.98 -2.01 0.95
N VAL A 229 1.74 -1.73 0.55
CA VAL A 229 1.32 -1.83 -0.86
C VAL A 229 2.24 -1.04 -1.79
N GLY A 230 2.76 -1.73 -2.81
CA GLY A 230 3.66 -1.18 -3.82
C GLY A 230 5.14 -1.29 -3.46
N ILE A 231 5.47 -1.66 -2.22
CA ILE A 231 6.85 -1.90 -1.77
C ILE A 231 7.22 -3.37 -1.96
N ASP A 232 6.29 -4.28 -1.70
CA ASP A 232 6.46 -5.73 -1.80
C ASP A 232 6.65 -6.22 -3.24
N GLY A 233 7.22 -7.41 -3.39
CA GLY A 233 7.31 -8.13 -4.66
C GLY A 233 8.59 -7.85 -5.46
N GLN A 234 8.73 -8.59 -6.58
CA GLN A 234 9.99 -8.71 -7.30
C GLN A 234 10.29 -7.57 -8.29
N TRP A 235 9.25 -6.96 -8.85
CA TRP A 235 9.34 -6.03 -9.97
C TRP A 235 8.66 -4.70 -9.64
N LEU A 236 9.14 -3.61 -10.22
CA LEU A 236 8.53 -2.29 -10.03
C LEU A 236 7.14 -2.22 -10.68
N PHE A 237 7.01 -2.85 -11.84
CA PHE A 237 5.77 -2.99 -12.59
C PHE A 237 5.82 -4.26 -13.41
N TYR A 238 4.66 -4.68 -13.91
CA TYR A 238 4.52 -5.92 -14.66
C TYR A 238 3.55 -5.84 -15.84
N ARG A 239 2.90 -4.70 -16.05
CA ARG A 239 1.93 -4.50 -17.15
C ARG A 239 2.57 -3.82 -18.35
N PRO A 240 2.21 -4.18 -19.60
CA PRO A 240 2.77 -3.61 -20.82
C PRO A 240 2.77 -2.08 -20.87
N GLU A 241 1.69 -1.42 -20.41
CA GLU A 241 1.59 0.04 -20.45
C GLU A 241 2.66 0.71 -19.59
N ASN A 242 3.08 0.06 -18.51
CA ASN A 242 4.16 0.57 -17.66
C ASN A 242 5.53 0.41 -18.31
N PHE A 243 5.73 -0.60 -19.16
CA PHE A 243 6.97 -0.72 -19.95
C PHE A 243 7.11 0.44 -20.92
N GLU A 244 6.05 0.79 -21.66
CA GLU A 244 6.07 1.94 -22.57
C GLU A 244 6.44 3.23 -21.82
N LEU A 245 5.75 3.49 -20.70
CA LEU A 245 6.03 4.67 -19.87
C LEU A 245 7.46 4.66 -19.33
N PHE A 246 7.97 3.50 -18.90
CA PHE A 246 9.33 3.37 -18.39
C PHE A 246 10.37 3.62 -19.50
N TYR A 247 10.21 3.00 -20.67
CA TYR A 247 11.09 3.23 -21.81
C TYR A 247 11.12 4.70 -22.20
N LYS A 248 9.96 5.34 -22.29
CA LYS A 248 9.84 6.75 -22.67
C LYS A 248 10.44 7.70 -21.64
N HIS A 249 10.09 7.54 -20.38
CA HIS A 249 10.40 8.54 -19.34
C HIS A 249 11.70 8.27 -18.59
N TYR A 250 12.15 7.01 -18.50
CA TYR A 250 13.39 6.65 -17.79
C TYR A 250 14.54 6.30 -18.73
N MET A 251 14.27 5.67 -19.87
CA MET A 251 15.33 5.22 -20.80
C MET A 251 15.50 6.12 -22.03
N GLY A 252 14.57 7.03 -22.29
CA GLY A 252 14.59 7.90 -23.48
C GLY A 252 14.32 7.15 -24.79
N ILE A 253 13.73 5.96 -24.73
CA ILE A 253 13.39 5.13 -25.89
C ILE A 253 11.90 5.30 -26.22
N THR A 254 11.58 5.56 -27.48
CA THR A 254 10.19 5.64 -27.93
C THR A 254 9.83 4.40 -28.74
N PHE A 255 9.08 3.50 -28.10
CA PHE A 255 8.48 2.34 -28.75
C PHE A 255 7.00 2.60 -29.04
N ASN A 256 6.49 1.97 -30.09
CA ASN A 256 5.08 2.06 -30.49
C ASN A 256 4.34 0.81 -30.01
N PHE A 257 3.97 0.76 -28.72
CA PHE A 257 3.24 -0.38 -28.17
C PHE A 257 1.76 -0.32 -28.56
N LEU A 258 1.26 -1.42 -29.12
CA LEU A 258 -0.14 -1.63 -29.44
C LEU A 258 -0.93 -2.04 -28.20
N LYS A 259 -2.23 -1.72 -28.19
CA LYS A 259 -3.12 -2.10 -27.08
C LYS A 259 -3.54 -3.58 -27.18
N PRO A 260 -3.83 -4.25 -26.04
CA PRO A 260 -4.20 -5.67 -26.00
C PRO A 260 -5.34 -6.10 -26.95
N GLU A 261 -6.27 -5.19 -27.23
CA GLU A 261 -7.46 -5.48 -28.03
C GLU A 261 -7.20 -5.55 -29.55
N GLU A 262 -5.98 -5.21 -30.00
CA GLU A 262 -5.67 -4.98 -31.41
C GLU A 262 -4.91 -6.14 -32.09
N ALA A 263 -4.60 -7.25 -31.38
CA ALA A 263 -3.76 -8.32 -31.91
C ALA A 263 -4.42 -9.70 -31.94
N ASN A 264 -4.43 -10.32 -33.13
CA ASN A 264 -4.98 -11.66 -33.40
C ASN A 264 -3.96 -12.81 -33.25
N PHE A 265 -2.73 -12.53 -32.80
CA PHE A 265 -1.64 -13.51 -32.79
C PHE A 265 -1.58 -14.36 -31.52
N TYR A 266 -2.19 -13.92 -30.42
CA TYR A 266 -2.12 -14.59 -29.11
C TYR A 266 -2.60 -16.05 -29.17
N ASP A 267 -3.70 -16.31 -29.87
CA ASP A 267 -4.30 -17.65 -29.95
C ASP A 267 -3.66 -18.56 -31.02
N THR A 268 -2.58 -18.10 -31.66
CA THR A 268 -1.93 -18.88 -32.71
C THR A 268 -0.98 -19.91 -32.12
N LYS A 269 -0.89 -21.08 -32.77
CA LYS A 269 0.13 -22.09 -32.42
C LYS A 269 1.55 -21.52 -32.50
N GLU A 270 1.78 -20.59 -33.41
CA GLU A 270 3.06 -19.93 -33.56
C GLU A 270 3.44 -19.12 -32.31
N TYR A 271 2.51 -18.37 -31.74
CA TYR A 271 2.73 -17.67 -30.47
C TYR A 271 2.95 -18.64 -29.30
N VAL A 272 2.15 -19.72 -29.24
CA VAL A 272 2.33 -20.76 -28.22
C VAL A 272 3.76 -21.30 -28.30
N ASP A 273 4.22 -21.71 -29.48
CA ASP A 273 5.55 -22.29 -29.66
C ASP A 273 6.71 -21.29 -29.46
N MET A 274 6.45 -19.96 -29.37
CA MET A 274 7.49 -18.98 -29.05
C MET A 274 8.02 -19.18 -27.62
N PRO A 275 9.35 -19.19 -27.40
CA PRO A 275 9.92 -19.18 -26.06
C PRO A 275 9.71 -17.82 -25.38
N SER A 276 9.60 -17.82 -24.06
CA SER A 276 9.49 -16.59 -23.27
C SER A 276 10.86 -15.90 -23.14
N PHE A 277 10.87 -14.58 -23.03
CA PHE A 277 12.10 -13.84 -22.75
C PHE A 277 12.73 -14.34 -21.43
N PRO A 278 14.04 -14.66 -21.40
CA PRO A 278 15.10 -14.22 -22.31
C PRO A 278 15.44 -15.16 -23.48
N GLY A 279 14.64 -16.20 -23.74
CA GLY A 279 14.86 -17.16 -24.83
C GLY A 279 15.03 -16.49 -26.19
N ALA A 280 15.90 -17.01 -27.05
CA ALA A 280 16.32 -16.33 -28.29
C ALA A 280 15.14 -15.94 -29.22
N GLY A 281 14.11 -16.80 -29.31
CA GLY A 281 12.91 -16.56 -30.12
C GLY A 281 11.78 -15.82 -29.42
N SER A 282 12.06 -15.11 -28.31
CA SER A 282 11.03 -14.39 -27.55
C SER A 282 10.50 -13.13 -28.24
N THR A 283 11.15 -12.71 -29.33
CA THR A 283 10.71 -11.61 -30.17
C THR A 283 10.65 -12.06 -31.61
N LYS A 284 9.61 -11.63 -32.34
CA LYS A 284 9.43 -12.00 -33.75
C LYS A 284 8.58 -10.98 -34.48
N VAL A 285 8.96 -10.64 -35.71
CA VAL A 285 8.09 -9.84 -36.60
C VAL A 285 7.18 -10.77 -37.39
N VAL A 286 5.86 -10.57 -37.28
CA VAL A 286 4.83 -11.29 -38.05
C VAL A 286 3.84 -10.25 -38.58
N ASP A 287 3.56 -10.28 -39.88
CA ASP A 287 2.65 -9.34 -40.56
C ASP A 287 2.91 -7.84 -40.28
N GLY A 288 4.19 -7.47 -40.12
CA GLY A 288 4.60 -6.09 -39.85
C GLY A 288 4.44 -5.63 -38.40
N ILE A 289 4.08 -6.53 -37.48
CA ILE A 289 4.01 -6.29 -36.03
C ILE A 289 5.11 -7.08 -35.34
N LEU A 290 5.85 -6.46 -34.43
CA LEU A 290 6.84 -7.12 -33.59
C LEU A 290 6.17 -7.66 -32.32
N TYR A 291 6.09 -8.97 -32.20
CA TYR A 291 5.57 -9.66 -31.03
C TYR A 291 6.68 -9.89 -30.00
N VAL A 292 6.39 -9.60 -28.73
CA VAL A 292 7.30 -9.82 -27.60
C VAL A 292 6.60 -10.70 -26.57
N LYS A 293 7.16 -11.87 -26.26
CA LYS A 293 6.63 -12.79 -25.25
C LYS A 293 7.42 -12.72 -23.95
N THR A 294 6.75 -12.31 -22.87
CA THR A 294 7.36 -12.18 -21.53
C THR A 294 6.82 -13.17 -20.50
N GLU A 295 5.62 -13.72 -20.70
CA GLU A 295 5.04 -14.73 -19.80
C GLU A 295 5.57 -16.13 -20.06
N ASN A 296 5.76 -16.91 -19.00
CA ASN A 296 5.97 -18.35 -19.11
C ASN A 296 4.60 -19.00 -19.29
N MET A 297 4.41 -19.75 -20.38
CA MET A 297 3.13 -20.42 -20.59
C MET A 297 2.85 -21.46 -19.50
N HIS A 298 1.58 -21.53 -19.09
CA HIS A 298 0.99 -22.73 -18.50
C HIS A 298 0.00 -23.33 -19.51
#